data_AF-A0A958AK19-F1
#
_entry.id   AF-A0A958AK19-F1
#
_cell.length_a   1.000
_cell.length_b   1.000
_cell.length_c   1.000
_cell.angle_alpha   90.00
_cell.angle_beta   90.00
_cell.angle_gamma   90.00
#
_symmetry.space_group_name_H-M   'P 1'
#
loop_
_entity.id
_entity.type
_entity.pdbx_description
1 polymer ?
#
loop_
_entity_poly.entity_id
_entity_poly.type
_entity_poly.pdbx_seq_one_letter_code
_entity_poly.pdbx_strand_id
1 'polypeptide(L)'
;MLKLTGWLLLMAVLGVAAGAIQLVPLLELVPLNFREGSASFQQVVGWAWPSRHVLTFFLPDIFGNPSHHAWFDLWQWRWVPATTNALGEPINTIFWGIKNYVEGGNYLGLATWLLVAVAVFNGGLCFIRNGQIAGSHPVRNTHRLFFLALAILALLFAFGTPLYAILFYGLPGWSQLHSPFRWVFPFTLSMALLAG
;
A
#
# COMPACT_ATOMS: atom_id res chain seq x y z
N MET A 1 -19.91 27.78 35.49
CA MET A 1 -20.27 26.75 34.47
C MET A 1 -20.68 27.38 33.14
N LEU A 2 -21.71 28.23 33.08
CA LEU A 2 -22.22 28.81 31.82
C LEU A 2 -21.15 29.53 30.95
N LYS A 3 -20.24 30.28 31.57
CA LYS A 3 -19.16 31.00 30.88
C LYS A 3 -18.14 30.06 30.21
N LEU A 4 -17.81 28.93 30.86
CA LEU A 4 -16.88 27.93 30.33
C LEU A 4 -17.50 27.20 29.13
N THR A 5 -18.78 26.81 29.27
CA THR A 5 -19.54 26.22 28.15
C THR A 5 -19.60 27.15 26.96
N GLY A 6 -19.82 28.46 27.18
CA GLY A 6 -19.81 29.46 26.12
C GLY A 6 -18.47 29.56 25.39
N TRP A 7 -17.35 29.55 26.10
CA TRP A 7 -16.01 29.56 25.49
C TRP A 7 -15.70 28.29 24.68
N LEU A 8 -16.07 27.12 25.19
CA LEU A 8 -15.88 25.85 24.47
C LEU A 8 -16.71 25.80 23.18
N LEU A 9 -17.95 26.29 23.22
CA LEU A 9 -18.82 26.34 22.05
C LEU A 9 -18.28 27.33 21.01
N LEU A 10 -17.78 28.50 21.45
CA LEU A 10 -17.12 29.46 20.57
C LEU A 10 -15.88 28.87 19.91
N MET A 11 -15.02 28.15 20.65
CA MET A 11 -13.85 27.47 20.08
C MET A 11 -14.24 26.43 19.04
N ALA A 12 -15.26 25.61 19.31
CA ALA A 12 -15.76 24.61 18.36
C ALA A 12 -16.30 25.26 17.08
N VAL A 13 -17.11 26.33 17.21
CA VAL A 13 -17.66 27.06 16.06
C VAL A 13 -16.56 27.72 15.24
N LEU A 14 -15.59 28.38 15.88
CA LEU A 14 -14.46 29.00 15.17
C LEU A 14 -13.59 27.94 14.47
N GLY A 15 -13.38 26.78 15.10
CA GLY A 15 -12.66 25.66 14.48
C GLY A 15 -13.38 25.09 13.26
N VAL A 16 -14.69 24.86 13.36
CA VAL A 16 -15.51 24.40 12.23
C VAL A 16 -15.54 25.45 11.13
N ALA A 17 -15.72 26.73 11.46
CA ALA A 17 -15.75 27.82 10.48
C ALA A 17 -14.40 27.96 9.75
N ALA A 18 -13.28 27.87 10.47
CA ALA A 18 -11.94 27.90 9.87
C ALA A 18 -11.71 26.68 8.96
N GLY A 19 -12.16 25.49 9.35
CA GLY A 19 -12.10 24.29 8.51
C GLY A 19 -13.04 24.34 7.30
N ALA A 20 -14.22 24.96 7.44
CA ALA A 20 -15.21 25.09 6.39
C ALA A 20 -14.71 25.88 5.18
N ILE A 21 -13.81 26.85 5.39
CA ILE A 21 -13.16 27.61 4.31
C ILE A 21 -12.41 26.68 3.33
N GLN A 22 -11.90 25.54 3.81
CA GLN A 22 -11.23 24.54 2.96
C GLN A 22 -12.15 23.39 2.57
N LEU A 23 -13.01 22.93 3.49
CA LEU A 23 -13.85 21.74 3.27
C LEU A 23 -15.06 22.00 2.38
N VAL A 24 -15.71 23.16 2.48
CA VAL A 24 -16.91 23.45 1.67
C VAL A 24 -16.56 23.51 0.17
N PRO A 25 -15.53 24.26 -0.27
CA PRO A 25 -15.14 24.25 -1.67
C PRO A 25 -14.70 22.86 -2.15
N LEU A 26 -14.03 22.07 -1.29
CA LEU A 26 -13.65 20.71 -1.61
C LEU A 26 -14.88 19.84 -1.89
N LEU A 27 -15.89 19.88 -1.01
CA LEU A 27 -17.13 19.10 -1.14
C LEU A 27 -17.95 19.52 -2.37
N GLU A 28 -17.97 20.80 -2.72
CA GLU A 28 -18.62 21.31 -3.94
C GLU A 28 -17.90 20.84 -5.21
N LEU A 29 -16.59 20.71 -5.16
CA LEU A 29 -15.75 20.31 -6.30
C LEU A 29 -15.61 18.79 -6.47
N VAL A 30 -15.79 17.99 -5.42
CA VAL A 30 -15.70 16.52 -5.49
C VAL A 30 -16.57 15.91 -6.61
N PRO A 31 -17.85 16.30 -6.78
CA PRO A 31 -18.68 15.79 -7.88
C PRO A 31 -18.20 16.21 -9.27
N LEU A 32 -17.51 17.34 -9.35
CA LEU A 32 -17.04 17.95 -10.60
C LEU A 32 -15.66 17.45 -11.05
N ASN A 33 -14.97 16.67 -10.21
CA ASN A 33 -13.67 16.07 -10.54
C ASN A 33 -13.76 14.99 -11.64
N PHE A 34 -14.95 14.49 -11.96
CA PHE A 34 -15.13 13.48 -13.00
C PHE A 34 -15.23 14.11 -14.38
N ARG A 35 -14.19 13.91 -15.20
CA ARG A 35 -14.20 14.28 -16.63
C ARG A 35 -14.98 13.29 -17.50
N GLU A 36 -15.16 12.05 -17.05
CA GLU A 36 -16.00 11.00 -17.64
C GLU A 36 -16.54 10.12 -16.50
N GLY A 37 -17.69 9.46 -16.71
CA GLY A 37 -18.43 8.73 -15.66
C GLY A 37 -17.57 7.78 -14.81
N SER A 38 -17.99 7.57 -13.56
CA SER A 38 -17.29 6.73 -12.56
C SER A 38 -16.67 5.47 -13.18
N ALA A 39 -15.38 5.25 -12.92
CA ALA A 39 -14.68 4.07 -13.43
C ALA A 39 -15.41 2.80 -13.00
N SER A 40 -15.56 1.84 -13.91
CA SER A 40 -16.18 0.57 -13.59
C SER A 40 -15.30 -0.23 -12.62
N PHE A 41 -15.90 -1.16 -11.88
CA PHE A 41 -15.16 -2.04 -10.99
C PHE A 41 -14.02 -2.78 -11.71
N GLN A 42 -14.29 -3.26 -12.94
CA GLN A 42 -13.28 -3.93 -13.77
C GLN A 42 -12.11 -3.01 -14.15
N GLN A 43 -12.38 -1.73 -14.45
CA GLN A 43 -11.32 -0.75 -14.70
C GLN A 43 -10.47 -0.51 -13.45
N VAL A 44 -11.11 -0.37 -12.28
CA VAL A 44 -10.39 -0.16 -11.01
C VAL A 44 -9.50 -1.35 -10.66
N VAL A 45 -10.02 -2.58 -10.78
CA VAL A 45 -9.23 -3.79 -10.58
C VAL A 45 -8.10 -3.91 -11.61
N GLY A 46 -8.30 -3.43 -12.84
CA GLY A 46 -7.26 -3.35 -13.86
C GLY A 46 -6.06 -2.47 -13.48
N TRP A 47 -6.23 -1.50 -12.58
CA TRP A 47 -5.14 -0.66 -12.06
C TRP A 47 -4.42 -1.25 -10.84
N ALA A 48 -4.90 -2.38 -10.31
CA ALA A 48 -4.24 -3.10 -9.23
C ALA A 48 -2.88 -3.68 -9.67
N TRP A 49 -2.14 -4.28 -8.73
CA TRP A 49 -0.89 -4.94 -9.09
C TRP A 49 -1.11 -6.19 -9.94
N PRO A 50 -0.35 -6.35 -11.04
CA PRO A 50 -0.22 -7.62 -11.72
C PRO A 50 0.35 -8.68 -10.76
N SER A 51 -0.09 -9.93 -10.85
CA SER A 51 0.36 -11.04 -9.98
C SER A 51 1.88 -11.17 -9.89
N ARG A 52 2.60 -10.93 -11.00
CA ARG A 52 4.07 -10.92 -11.07
C ARG A 52 4.74 -9.90 -10.12
N HIS A 53 4.05 -8.86 -9.66
CA HIS A 53 4.59 -7.91 -8.68
C HIS A 53 4.84 -8.51 -7.30
N VAL A 54 4.40 -9.74 -7.02
CA VAL A 54 4.87 -10.49 -5.84
C VAL A 54 6.41 -10.55 -5.77
N LEU A 55 7.09 -10.55 -6.91
CA LEU A 55 8.54 -10.64 -6.96
C LEU A 55 9.24 -9.36 -6.44
N THR A 56 8.59 -8.19 -6.54
CA THR A 56 9.21 -6.91 -6.12
C THR A 56 9.35 -6.80 -4.60
N PHE A 57 8.65 -7.64 -3.83
CA PHE A 57 8.83 -7.71 -2.37
C PHE A 57 10.18 -8.29 -1.95
N PHE A 58 10.81 -9.10 -2.81
CA PHE A 58 12.06 -9.81 -2.51
C PHE A 58 13.24 -9.30 -3.34
N LEU A 59 12.98 -8.86 -4.56
CA LEU A 59 13.99 -8.41 -5.51
C LEU A 59 13.67 -6.99 -5.96
N PRO A 60 14.48 -5.99 -5.57
CA PRO A 60 14.30 -4.63 -6.06
C PRO A 60 14.58 -4.59 -7.56
N ASP A 61 13.86 -3.71 -8.28
CA ASP A 61 14.06 -3.44 -9.71
C ASP A 61 14.08 -4.68 -10.63
N ILE A 62 13.40 -5.77 -10.25
CA ILE A 62 13.35 -7.01 -11.07
C ILE A 62 12.75 -6.79 -12.47
N PHE A 63 11.87 -5.79 -12.61
CA PHE A 63 11.29 -5.37 -13.90
C PHE A 63 12.02 -4.17 -14.52
N GLY A 64 13.22 -3.87 -14.02
CA GLY A 64 14.04 -2.75 -14.40
C GLY A 64 13.67 -1.44 -13.72
N ASN A 65 14.47 -0.42 -14.03
CA ASN A 65 14.35 0.93 -13.50
C ASN A 65 14.43 1.93 -14.67
N PRO A 66 13.49 2.89 -14.79
CA PRO A 66 13.48 3.86 -15.88
C PRO A 66 14.64 4.86 -15.82
N SER A 67 15.38 4.93 -14.70
CA SER A 67 16.57 5.77 -14.56
C SER A 67 17.86 5.05 -14.98
N HIS A 68 17.79 3.76 -15.29
CA HIS A 68 18.95 2.97 -15.67
C HIS A 68 19.05 2.84 -17.20
N HIS A 69 20.07 3.47 -17.76
CA HIS A 69 20.37 3.50 -19.20
C HIS A 69 21.46 2.51 -19.63
N ALA A 70 21.98 1.73 -18.68
CA ALA A 70 22.97 0.69 -18.90
C ALA A 70 22.78 -0.42 -17.86
N TRP A 71 23.26 -1.62 -18.16
CA TRP A 71 23.29 -2.75 -17.23
C TRP A 71 24.67 -3.39 -17.23
N PHE A 72 24.99 -4.06 -16.13
CA PHE A 72 26.26 -4.76 -15.99
C PHE A 72 26.12 -6.19 -16.51
N ASP A 73 26.84 -6.52 -17.57
CA ASP A 73 26.90 -7.87 -18.12
C ASP A 73 27.87 -8.72 -17.29
N LEU A 74 27.33 -9.70 -16.56
CA LEU A 74 28.09 -10.62 -15.71
C LEU A 74 28.98 -11.60 -16.50
N TRP A 75 28.67 -11.84 -17.78
CA TRP A 75 29.48 -12.73 -18.62
C TRP A 75 30.62 -11.99 -19.30
N GLN A 76 30.37 -10.75 -19.72
CA GLN A 76 31.37 -9.91 -20.37
C GLN A 76 32.13 -9.02 -19.39
N TRP A 77 31.71 -8.98 -18.12
CA TRP A 77 32.26 -8.14 -17.05
C TRP A 77 32.37 -6.67 -17.44
N ARG A 78 31.36 -6.17 -18.16
CA ARG A 78 31.35 -4.79 -18.66
C ARG A 78 29.96 -4.18 -18.58
N TRP A 79 29.93 -2.85 -18.49
CA TRP A 79 28.70 -2.09 -18.64
C TRP A 79 28.29 -2.05 -20.11
N VAL A 80 27.06 -2.45 -20.38
CA VAL A 80 26.45 -2.44 -21.71
C VAL A 80 25.30 -1.43 -21.72
N PRO A 81 25.30 -0.46 -22.65
CA PRO A 81 24.21 0.50 -22.75
C PRO A 81 22.91 -0.18 -23.18
N ALA A 82 21.79 0.27 -22.63
CA ALA A 82 20.46 -0.23 -22.97
C ALA A 82 19.97 0.48 -24.23
N THR A 83 20.34 -0.04 -25.41
CA THR A 83 19.99 0.55 -26.72
C THR A 83 18.91 -0.23 -27.47
N THR A 84 18.86 -1.55 -27.29
CA THR A 84 17.93 -2.43 -28.01
C THR A 84 17.37 -3.49 -27.08
N ASN A 85 16.07 -3.76 -27.15
CA ASN A 85 15.45 -4.85 -26.40
C ASN A 85 15.65 -6.22 -27.07
N ALA A 86 15.14 -7.28 -26.44
CA ALA A 86 15.21 -8.64 -26.99
C ALA A 86 14.45 -8.83 -28.32
N LEU A 87 13.54 -7.91 -28.68
CA LEU A 87 12.81 -7.88 -29.94
C LEU A 87 13.52 -7.06 -31.03
N GLY A 88 14.67 -6.46 -30.71
CA GLY A 88 15.44 -5.60 -31.62
C GLY A 88 14.93 -4.15 -31.71
N GLU A 89 13.97 -3.76 -30.87
CA GLU A 89 13.41 -2.41 -30.85
C GLU A 89 14.31 -1.46 -30.05
N PRO A 90 14.40 -0.18 -30.46
CA PRO A 90 15.20 0.80 -29.73
C PRO A 90 14.61 1.06 -28.34
N ILE A 91 15.45 0.96 -27.32
CA ILE A 91 15.14 1.33 -25.94
C ILE A 91 16.18 2.32 -25.45
N ASN A 92 15.82 3.10 -24.44
CA ASN A 92 16.78 3.95 -23.73
C ASN A 92 16.97 3.51 -22.28
N THR A 93 16.11 2.63 -21.75
CA THR A 93 16.12 2.24 -20.34
C THR A 93 15.91 0.73 -20.22
N ILE A 94 16.34 0.13 -19.11
CA ILE A 94 16.15 -1.31 -18.85
C ILE A 94 14.78 -1.65 -18.23
N PHE A 95 13.79 -0.77 -18.37
CA PHE A 95 12.49 -0.91 -17.71
C PHE A 95 11.44 -1.58 -18.60
N TRP A 96 10.76 -2.59 -18.06
CA TRP A 96 9.86 -3.45 -18.84
C TRP A 96 8.42 -2.91 -18.95
N GLY A 97 8.11 -1.78 -18.30
CA GLY A 97 6.82 -1.11 -18.48
C GLY A 97 5.59 -1.86 -17.96
N ILE A 98 5.77 -2.89 -17.12
CA ILE A 98 4.69 -3.76 -16.64
C ILE A 98 3.60 -2.98 -15.87
N LYS A 99 4.03 -2.04 -15.05
CA LYS A 99 3.23 -1.05 -14.32
C LYS A 99 4.14 0.15 -14.10
N ASN A 100 3.55 1.34 -13.94
CA ASN A 100 4.32 2.54 -13.61
C ASN A 100 5.28 2.29 -12.44
N TYR A 101 6.55 2.67 -12.60
CA TYR A 101 7.66 2.32 -11.69
C TYR A 101 7.37 2.77 -10.25
N VAL A 102 6.87 3.99 -10.07
CA VAL A 102 6.53 4.54 -8.75
C VAL A 102 5.34 3.85 -8.08
N GLU A 103 4.49 3.18 -8.85
CA GLU A 103 3.32 2.46 -8.34
C GLU A 103 3.61 0.98 -8.05
N GLY A 104 4.69 0.44 -8.62
CA GLY A 104 5.08 -0.97 -8.51
C GLY A 104 6.22 -1.25 -7.51
N GLY A 105 6.85 -0.20 -6.98
CA GLY A 105 7.98 -0.31 -6.05
C GLY A 105 7.54 -0.68 -4.64
N ASN A 106 7.79 -1.93 -4.22
CA ASN A 106 7.31 -2.48 -2.94
C ASN A 106 8.37 -3.26 -2.17
N TYR A 107 9.65 -2.97 -2.39
CA TYR A 107 10.73 -3.67 -1.71
C TYR A 107 10.77 -3.29 -0.22
N LEU A 108 10.54 -4.27 0.65
CA LEU A 108 10.49 -4.11 2.12
C LEU A 108 11.82 -4.39 2.81
N GLY A 109 12.77 -5.00 2.11
CA GLY A 109 13.97 -5.58 2.70
C GLY A 109 13.76 -7.02 3.18
N LEU A 110 14.73 -7.89 2.86
CA LEU A 110 14.72 -9.29 3.31
C LEU A 110 14.77 -9.39 4.85
N ALA A 111 15.47 -8.46 5.51
CA ALA A 111 15.54 -8.40 6.97
C ALA A 111 14.15 -8.22 7.60
N THR A 112 13.32 -7.32 7.07
CA THR A 112 11.96 -7.08 7.54
C THR A 112 11.13 -8.36 7.44
N TRP A 113 11.19 -9.06 6.31
CA TRP A 113 10.52 -10.36 6.14
C TRP A 113 10.97 -11.40 7.17
N LEU A 114 12.27 -11.50 7.43
CA LEU A 114 12.82 -12.43 8.42
C LEU A 114 12.33 -12.09 9.84
N LEU A 115 12.36 -10.82 10.23
CA LEU A 115 11.91 -10.37 11.55
C LEU A 115 10.41 -10.60 11.75
N VAL A 116 9.58 -10.31 10.73
CA VAL A 116 8.15 -10.60 10.77
C VAL A 116 7.91 -12.11 10.89
N ALA A 117 8.64 -12.93 10.14
CA ALA A 117 8.53 -14.39 10.25
C ALA A 117 8.83 -14.84 11.68
N VAL A 118 9.94 -14.38 12.28
CA VAL A 118 10.30 -14.69 13.67
C VAL A 118 9.21 -14.24 14.65
N ALA A 119 8.66 -13.04 14.49
CA ALA A 119 7.60 -12.50 15.34
C ALA A 119 6.30 -13.33 15.26
N VAL A 120 5.92 -13.75 14.06
CA VAL A 120 4.74 -14.59 13.81
C VAL A 120 4.95 -16.01 14.33
N PHE A 121 6.11 -16.63 14.08
CA PHE A 121 6.41 -17.97 14.62
C PHE A 121 6.42 -18.00 16.14
N ASN A 122 7.07 -17.02 16.78
CA ASN A 122 7.08 -16.92 18.24
C ASN A 122 5.67 -16.66 18.81
N GLY A 123 4.82 -15.90 18.11
CA GLY A 123 3.42 -15.70 18.50
C GLY A 123 2.54 -16.94 18.31
N GLY A 124 2.70 -17.64 17.18
CA GLY A 124 1.90 -18.81 16.79
C GLY A 124 2.22 -20.05 17.63
N LEU A 125 3.50 -20.32 17.94
CA LEU A 125 3.87 -21.39 18.87
C LEU A 125 3.28 -21.17 20.26
N CYS A 126 3.19 -19.92 20.73
CA CYS A 126 2.58 -19.58 22.01
C CYS A 126 1.06 -19.79 22.00
N PHE A 127 0.39 -19.62 20.85
CA PHE A 127 -1.05 -19.83 20.68
C PHE A 127 -1.41 -21.34 20.66
N ILE A 128 -0.58 -22.16 20.00
CA ILE A 128 -0.85 -23.61 19.84
C ILE A 128 -0.52 -24.40 21.12
N ARG A 129 0.47 -23.99 21.92
CA ARG A 129 1.04 -24.85 22.97
C ARG A 129 0.27 -24.97 24.28
N ASN A 130 -0.54 -24.01 24.71
CA ASN A 130 -1.43 -24.16 25.88
C ASN A 130 -2.15 -22.86 26.21
N GLY A 131 -3.42 -22.96 26.62
CA GLY A 131 -4.13 -21.94 27.41
C GLY A 131 -3.54 -21.71 28.81
N GLN A 132 -2.23 -21.88 28.99
CA GLN A 132 -1.52 -21.65 30.25
C GLN A 132 -0.14 -21.00 30.03
N ILE A 133 -0.13 -19.70 30.36
CA ILE A 133 0.89 -18.91 31.10
C ILE A 133 2.34 -18.88 30.59
N ALA A 134 2.79 -17.71 30.11
CA ALA A 134 4.10 -17.10 30.45
C ALA A 134 4.32 -15.74 29.73
N GLY A 135 4.35 -14.64 30.50
CA GLY A 135 5.12 -13.41 30.20
C GLY A 135 4.72 -12.51 29.02
N SER A 136 3.83 -12.93 28.13
CA SER A 136 3.38 -12.08 27.01
C SER A 136 2.16 -11.28 27.42
N HIS A 137 2.28 -9.96 27.59
CA HIS A 137 1.11 -9.09 27.81
C HIS A 137 0.04 -9.39 26.74
N PRO A 138 -1.21 -9.73 27.10
CA PRO A 138 -2.25 -10.12 26.15
C PRO A 138 -2.48 -9.06 25.07
N VAL A 139 -2.28 -7.79 25.45
CA VAL A 139 -2.27 -6.63 24.56
C VAL A 139 -1.32 -6.83 23.37
N ARG A 140 -0.08 -7.30 23.60
CA ARG A 140 0.93 -7.44 22.53
C ARG A 140 0.54 -8.48 21.48
N ASN A 141 -0.17 -9.54 21.87
CA ASN A 141 -0.61 -10.57 20.92
C ASN A 141 -1.78 -10.07 20.05
N THR A 142 -2.73 -9.35 20.63
CA THR A 142 -3.84 -8.72 19.89
C THR A 142 -3.35 -7.73 18.85
N HIS A 143 -2.34 -6.90 19.17
CA HIS A 143 -1.76 -5.96 18.21
C HIS A 143 -1.09 -6.69 17.04
N ARG A 144 -0.34 -7.78 17.30
CA ARG A 144 0.28 -8.60 16.24
C ARG A 144 -0.78 -9.21 15.32
N LEU A 145 -1.85 -9.77 15.86
CA LEU A 145 -2.94 -10.33 15.06
C LEU A 145 -3.64 -9.24 14.22
N PHE A 146 -3.86 -8.07 14.81
CA PHE A 146 -4.44 -6.93 14.10
C PHE A 146 -3.56 -6.50 12.91
N PHE A 147 -2.26 -6.28 13.13
CA PHE A 147 -1.36 -5.87 12.05
C PHE A 147 -1.14 -6.97 11.01
N LEU A 148 -1.14 -8.24 11.42
CA LEU A 148 -1.09 -9.37 10.48
C LEU A 148 -2.34 -9.42 9.60
N ALA A 149 -3.53 -9.31 10.20
CA ALA A 149 -4.79 -9.27 9.46
C ALA A 149 -4.83 -8.04 8.52
N LEU A 150 -4.39 -6.88 9.00
CA LEU A 150 -4.29 -5.67 8.20
C LEU A 150 -3.30 -5.83 7.03
N ALA A 151 -2.15 -6.47 7.24
CA ALA A 151 -1.17 -6.73 6.20
C ALA A 151 -1.74 -7.64 5.10
N ILE A 152 -2.42 -8.74 5.49
CA ILE A 152 -3.06 -9.66 4.55
C ILE A 152 -4.17 -8.93 3.77
N LEU A 153 -5.05 -8.22 4.48
CA LEU A 153 -6.16 -7.50 3.86
C LEU A 153 -5.66 -6.43 2.88
N ALA A 154 -4.62 -5.68 3.27
CA ALA A 154 -3.98 -4.68 2.44
C ALA A 154 -3.38 -5.29 1.16
N LEU A 155 -2.72 -6.44 1.24
CA LEU A 155 -2.24 -7.15 0.05
C LEU A 155 -3.38 -7.60 -0.86
N LEU A 156 -4.44 -8.19 -0.28
CA LEU A 156 -5.61 -8.63 -1.05
C LEU A 156 -6.25 -7.45 -1.83
N PHE A 157 -6.26 -6.26 -1.25
CA PHE A 157 -6.72 -5.06 -1.93
C PHE A 157 -5.72 -4.51 -2.94
N ALA A 158 -4.41 -4.53 -2.64
CA ALA A 158 -3.37 -4.05 -3.55
C ALA A 158 -3.30 -4.86 -4.86
N PHE A 159 -3.57 -6.16 -4.78
CA PHE A 159 -3.67 -7.06 -5.94
C PHE A 159 -5.06 -7.06 -6.60
N GLY A 160 -6.03 -6.28 -6.09
CA GLY A 160 -7.35 -6.15 -6.71
C GLY A 160 -8.18 -7.44 -6.66
N THR A 161 -8.02 -8.25 -5.62
CA THR A 161 -8.82 -9.47 -5.44
C THR A 161 -10.33 -9.14 -5.36
N PRO A 162 -11.23 -10.12 -5.57
CA PRO A 162 -12.68 -9.89 -5.49
C PRO A 162 -13.16 -9.25 -4.18
N LEU A 163 -12.38 -9.37 -3.10
CA LEU A 163 -12.65 -8.71 -1.82
C LEU A 163 -12.68 -7.18 -1.93
N TYR A 164 -11.98 -6.60 -2.90
CA TYR A 164 -12.00 -5.16 -3.18
C TYR A 164 -13.40 -4.65 -3.56
N ALA A 165 -14.30 -5.54 -4.01
CA ALA A 165 -15.70 -5.20 -4.28
C ALA A 165 -16.42 -4.67 -3.03
N ILE A 166 -16.05 -5.16 -1.84
CA ILE A 166 -16.64 -4.67 -0.57
C ILE A 166 -16.36 -3.18 -0.39
N LEU A 167 -15.13 -2.74 -0.70
CA LEU A 167 -14.78 -1.32 -0.62
C LEU A 167 -15.48 -0.53 -1.72
N PHE A 168 -15.44 -1.02 -2.95
CA PHE A 168 -15.98 -0.32 -4.11
C PHE A 168 -17.50 -0.09 -4.02
N TYR A 169 -18.26 -1.09 -3.55
CA TYR A 169 -19.72 -0.99 -3.43
C TYR A 169 -20.20 -0.56 -2.04
N GLY A 170 -19.42 -0.84 -0.98
CA GLY A 170 -19.83 -0.61 0.41
C GLY A 170 -19.49 0.78 0.95
N LEU A 171 -18.44 1.43 0.43
CA LEU A 171 -17.99 2.73 0.93
C LEU A 171 -18.40 3.86 -0.03
N PRO A 172 -19.15 4.88 0.45
CA PRO A 172 -19.53 6.01 -0.39
C PRO A 172 -18.27 6.78 -0.83
N GLY A 173 -18.17 7.06 -2.13
CA GLY A 173 -17.02 7.76 -2.72
C GLY A 173 -15.79 6.87 -2.99
N TRP A 174 -15.82 5.57 -2.70
CA TRP A 174 -14.69 4.68 -2.99
C TRP A 174 -14.52 4.39 -4.49
N SER A 175 -15.60 4.47 -5.26
CA SER A 175 -15.57 4.36 -6.72
C SER A 175 -14.72 5.44 -7.40
N GLN A 176 -14.35 6.49 -6.66
CA GLN A 176 -13.46 7.56 -7.14
C GLN A 176 -11.97 7.21 -7.00
N LEU A 177 -11.63 6.18 -6.22
CA LEU A 177 -10.25 5.83 -5.90
C LEU A 177 -9.69 4.84 -6.92
N HIS A 178 -8.89 5.38 -7.83
CA HIS A 178 -8.28 4.65 -8.96
C HIS A 178 -6.89 4.09 -8.64
N SER A 179 -6.64 3.72 -7.39
CA SER A 179 -5.29 3.31 -6.97
C SER A 179 -5.27 2.19 -5.93
N PRO A 180 -5.79 0.99 -6.25
CA PRO A 180 -5.78 -0.15 -5.34
C PRO A 180 -4.37 -0.47 -4.80
N PHE A 181 -3.34 -0.30 -5.63
CA PHE A 181 -1.94 -0.52 -5.25
C PHE A 181 -1.48 0.33 -4.04
N ARG A 182 -2.16 1.45 -3.71
CA ARG A 182 -1.83 2.27 -2.53
C ARG A 182 -2.11 1.58 -1.20
N TRP A 183 -2.80 0.45 -1.20
CA TRP A 183 -2.86 -0.42 -0.02
C TRP A 183 -1.47 -0.98 0.38
N VAL A 184 -0.42 -0.75 -0.41
CA VAL A 184 0.98 -0.89 0.03
C VAL A 184 1.30 -0.12 1.31
N PHE A 185 0.72 1.06 1.54
CA PHE A 185 1.05 1.89 2.71
C PHE A 185 0.63 1.23 4.04
N PRO A 186 -0.64 0.81 4.23
CA PRO A 186 -1.00 0.07 5.43
C PRO A 186 -0.28 -1.28 5.52
N PHE A 187 0.01 -1.94 4.39
CA PHE A 187 0.81 -3.16 4.39
C PHE A 187 2.22 -2.94 4.93
N THR A 188 2.95 -1.94 4.42
CA THR A 188 4.31 -1.62 4.84
C THR A 188 4.37 -1.18 6.30
N LEU A 189 3.40 -0.37 6.76
CA LEU A 189 3.25 -0.01 8.17
C LEU A 189 3.07 -1.25 9.06
N SER A 190 2.16 -2.16 8.68
CA SER A 190 1.95 -3.40 9.41
C SER A 190 3.21 -4.26 9.47
N MET A 191 3.93 -4.39 8.35
CA MET A 191 5.17 -5.16 8.30
C MET A 191 6.25 -4.54 9.19
N ALA A 192 6.39 -3.21 9.21
CA ALA A 192 7.33 -2.52 10.10
C ALA A 192 6.98 -2.76 11.58
N LEU A 193 5.71 -2.63 11.97
CA LEU A 193 5.27 -2.84 13.34
C LEU A 193 5.35 -4.31 13.80
N LEU A 194 5.21 -5.25 12.87
CA LEU A 194 5.41 -6.68 13.14
C LEU A 194 6.89 -7.04 13.28
N ALA A 195 7.78 -6.34 12.57
CA ALA A 195 9.22 -6.56 12.62
C ALA A 195 9.85 -6.11 13.97
N GLY A 196 9.23 -5.13 14.64
CA GLY A 196 9.62 -4.67 15.98
C GLY A 196 10.17 -3.25 16.01
#